data_AF-A0A1B7XZK6-F1
#
_entry.id   AF-A0A1B7XZK6-F1
#
_cell.length_a   1.000
_cell.length_b   1.000
_cell.length_c   1.000
_cell.angle_alpha   90.00
_cell.angle_beta   90.00
_cell.angle_gamma   90.00
#
_symmetry.space_group_name_H-M   'P 1'
#
loop_
_entity.id
_entity.type
_entity.pdbx_description
1 polymer ?
#
loop_
_entity_poly.entity_id
_entity_poly.type
_entity_poly.pdbx_seq_one_letter_code
_entity_poly.pdbx_strand_id
1 'polypeptide(L)'
;MATVDLGRYRRIVQMFWDPEPTNENDIPVWCLGRSYVLNTKTAKDTRSDQGQTPPRIDNTERTAEQDLAQATASASVPTPTYPKGPDTPPESVSSSFSSSLAYDEDYFAQDGGWPPAFLDDFESKFWMTYRSEFQAIAKSTDPRASSTLSFSMRIKSQLVDQNGFTSDSGWGCMIRSGQSLLANAMAAINLGRDWRRGQNPEDERKLLSWALANAQEQQPLRVYSTGDGPDVYEDKFMEIAKPDGSRFNPTLILVGTRLGIDKITPVYWEALIAALQMPQSVGIAGGRPASSHYFIGAQGSYLFYLDPHHTRPALPFHTDPSHYSEADVDTVHTRRLRRLHVRELDPSMLVGFLIRDEDDWAEWRRNVKHVQGKAVIHVADRDPVPRGGEDERDGAIDEVEILSDDDGDTVLNA
;
A
#
# COMPACT_ATOMS: atom_id res chain seq x y z
N MET A 1 -46.31 -5.01 -2.59
CA MET A 1 -45.16 -5.93 -2.59
C MET A 1 -43.90 -5.09 -2.48
N ALA A 2 -43.14 -5.23 -1.39
CA ALA A 2 -41.93 -4.46 -1.17
C ALA A 2 -40.88 -4.83 -2.22
N THR A 3 -40.39 -3.83 -2.95
CA THR A 3 -39.25 -3.94 -3.85
C THR A 3 -38.01 -4.24 -3.02
N VAL A 4 -37.60 -5.50 -3.03
CA VAL A 4 -36.33 -5.94 -2.42
C VAL A 4 -35.19 -5.25 -3.17
N ASP A 5 -34.41 -4.43 -2.45
CA ASP A 5 -33.24 -3.72 -2.98
C ASP A 5 -32.12 -4.73 -3.34
N LEU A 6 -32.18 -5.22 -4.57
CA LEU A 6 -31.24 -6.15 -5.19
C LEU A 6 -29.79 -5.62 -5.20
N GLY A 7 -29.58 -4.31 -5.07
CA GLY A 7 -28.24 -3.70 -5.05
C GLY A 7 -27.45 -4.03 -3.78
N ARG A 8 -28.13 -4.07 -2.63
CA ARG A 8 -27.51 -4.41 -1.34
C ARG A 8 -27.13 -5.88 -1.25
N TYR A 9 -27.99 -6.77 -1.78
CA TYR A 9 -27.71 -8.21 -1.89
C TYR A 9 -26.56 -8.51 -2.84
N ARG A 10 -26.49 -7.83 -4.00
CA ARG A 10 -25.37 -7.99 -4.95
C ARG A 10 -24.02 -7.59 -4.33
N ARG A 11 -24.00 -6.56 -3.48
CA ARG A 11 -22.79 -6.07 -2.79
C ARG A 11 -22.28 -7.04 -1.71
N ILE A 12 -23.18 -7.68 -0.96
CA ILE A 12 -22.83 -8.73 0.01
C ILE A 12 -22.35 -9.99 -0.72
N VAL A 13 -23.04 -10.40 -1.79
CA VAL A 13 -22.63 -11.55 -2.61
C VAL A 13 -21.27 -11.32 -3.27
N GLN A 14 -20.98 -10.12 -3.78
CA GLN A 14 -19.66 -9.76 -4.32
C GLN A 14 -18.54 -9.79 -3.26
N MET A 15 -18.82 -9.38 -2.01
CA MET A 15 -17.80 -9.42 -0.94
C MET A 15 -17.34 -10.85 -0.61
N PHE A 16 -18.25 -11.83 -0.71
CA PHE A 16 -17.99 -13.24 -0.43
C PHE A 16 -17.62 -14.07 -1.67
N TRP A 17 -17.98 -13.64 -2.88
CA TRP A 17 -17.89 -14.46 -4.10
C TRP A 17 -17.00 -13.89 -5.21
N ASP A 18 -16.33 -12.76 -5.04
CA ASP A 18 -15.37 -12.30 -6.04
C ASP A 18 -14.10 -13.19 -5.95
N PRO A 19 -13.82 -14.03 -6.98
CA PRO A 19 -12.66 -14.89 -6.97
C PRO A 19 -11.39 -14.04 -6.97
N GLU A 20 -10.32 -14.56 -6.37
CA GLU A 20 -9.03 -13.86 -6.45
C GLU A 20 -8.58 -13.76 -7.90
N PRO A 21 -7.99 -12.62 -8.31
CA PRO A 21 -7.54 -12.44 -9.67
C PRO A 21 -6.40 -13.41 -9.97
N THR A 22 -6.43 -14.01 -11.15
CA THR A 22 -5.31 -14.77 -11.70
C THR A 22 -4.48 -13.91 -12.64
N ASN A 23 -3.21 -14.22 -12.76
CA ASN A 23 -2.31 -13.59 -13.71
C ASN A 23 -2.54 -14.17 -15.10
N GLU A 24 -3.29 -13.45 -15.93
CA GLU A 24 -3.68 -13.91 -17.27
C GLU A 24 -2.74 -13.41 -18.38
N ASN A 25 -1.80 -12.52 -18.06
CA ASN A 25 -0.99 -11.80 -19.04
C ASN A 25 0.49 -11.79 -18.67
N ASP A 26 1.37 -11.84 -19.66
CA ASP A 26 2.84 -11.75 -19.48
C ASP A 26 3.34 -10.29 -19.30
N ILE A 27 2.46 -9.36 -18.91
CA ILE A 27 2.83 -7.97 -18.66
C ILE A 27 3.28 -7.76 -17.22
N PRO A 28 4.22 -6.83 -16.95
CA PRO A 28 4.70 -6.59 -15.61
C PRO A 28 3.58 -6.15 -14.65
N VAL A 29 3.57 -6.72 -13.46
CA VAL A 29 2.73 -6.27 -12.35
C VAL A 29 3.55 -5.35 -11.46
N TRP A 30 2.94 -4.27 -11.00
CA TRP A 30 3.58 -3.25 -10.18
C TRP A 30 3.03 -3.25 -8.77
N CYS A 31 3.89 -3.01 -7.78
CA CYS A 31 3.52 -2.70 -6.41
C CYS A 31 4.37 -1.51 -5.95
N LEU A 32 3.76 -0.38 -5.58
CA LEU A 32 4.41 0.84 -5.07
C LEU A 32 5.80 1.10 -5.68
N GLY A 33 5.83 1.38 -6.98
CA GLY A 33 7.05 1.70 -7.73
C GLY A 33 7.94 0.53 -8.16
N ARG A 34 7.64 -0.71 -7.73
CA ARG A 34 8.41 -1.91 -8.13
C ARG A 34 7.68 -2.70 -9.19
N SER A 35 8.43 -3.14 -10.19
CA SER A 35 7.95 -3.98 -11.29
C SER A 35 8.35 -5.44 -11.08
N TYR A 36 7.43 -6.36 -11.36
CA TYR A 36 7.65 -7.80 -11.28
C TYR A 36 7.19 -8.46 -12.57
N VAL A 37 8.02 -9.36 -13.10
CA VAL A 37 7.75 -10.13 -14.31
C VAL A 37 7.80 -11.61 -13.97
N LEU A 38 6.84 -12.38 -14.48
CA LEU A 38 6.85 -13.83 -14.32
C LEU A 38 7.95 -14.42 -15.22
N ASN A 39 9.00 -14.97 -14.62
CA ASN A 39 10.13 -15.49 -15.38
C ASN A 39 9.88 -16.94 -15.82
N THR A 40 9.21 -17.13 -16.96
CA THR A 40 8.88 -18.47 -17.50
C THR A 40 10.07 -19.17 -18.17
N LYS A 41 11.21 -18.48 -18.35
CA LYS A 41 12.38 -19.00 -19.10
C LYS A 41 13.26 -19.97 -18.32
N THR A 42 13.30 -19.91 -16.99
CA THR A 42 14.07 -20.85 -16.16
C THR A 42 13.53 -22.29 -16.18
N ALA A 43 12.32 -22.51 -16.69
CA ALA A 43 11.72 -23.85 -16.80
C ALA A 43 11.92 -24.53 -18.17
N LYS A 44 12.27 -23.78 -19.23
CA LYS A 44 12.38 -24.33 -20.61
C LYS A 44 13.80 -24.62 -21.07
N ASP A 45 14.81 -23.90 -20.60
CA ASP A 45 16.19 -24.08 -21.07
C ASP A 45 16.90 -25.31 -20.47
N THR A 46 16.31 -25.99 -19.48
CA THR A 46 16.83 -27.25 -18.93
C THR A 46 16.32 -28.51 -19.66
N ARG A 47 15.50 -28.36 -20.70
CA ARG A 47 14.91 -29.49 -21.46
C ARG A 47 15.60 -29.80 -22.79
N SER A 48 16.72 -29.17 -23.14
CA SER A 48 17.37 -29.38 -24.44
C SER A 48 18.87 -29.66 -24.44
N ASP A 49 19.45 -30.18 -23.35
CA ASP A 49 20.82 -30.70 -23.46
C ASP A 49 21.08 -31.90 -22.53
N GLN A 50 20.67 -33.09 -23.00
CA GLN A 50 21.25 -34.35 -22.56
C GLN A 50 21.71 -35.11 -23.80
N GLY A 51 23.02 -35.14 -24.00
CA GLY A 51 23.67 -36.18 -24.79
C GLY A 51 24.99 -35.77 -25.43
N GLN A 52 26.09 -35.76 -24.67
CA GLN A 52 27.28 -36.57 -24.98
C GLN A 52 28.39 -36.45 -23.92
N THR A 53 29.05 -37.58 -23.72
CA THR A 53 30.09 -37.94 -22.75
C THR A 53 31.38 -37.10 -22.83
N PRO A 54 32.21 -37.05 -21.75
CA PRO A 54 33.33 -36.13 -21.64
C PRO A 54 34.64 -36.71 -22.20
N PRO A 55 35.58 -35.89 -22.71
CA PRO A 55 36.97 -36.29 -22.81
C PRO A 55 37.79 -35.79 -21.61
N ARG A 56 38.70 -36.67 -21.23
CA ARG A 56 39.71 -36.62 -20.17
C ARG A 56 41.01 -36.08 -20.76
N ILE A 57 41.67 -35.07 -20.16
CA ILE A 57 43.08 -34.74 -20.47
C ILE A 57 43.85 -34.31 -19.20
N ASP A 58 45.09 -34.79 -19.17
CA ASP A 58 46.13 -34.80 -18.15
C ASP A 58 46.72 -33.45 -17.67
N ASN A 59 47.41 -33.57 -16.53
CA ASN A 59 48.38 -32.64 -15.96
C ASN A 59 49.55 -32.27 -16.89
N THR A 60 50.06 -31.03 -16.81
CA THR A 60 51.50 -30.67 -16.78
C THR A 60 51.64 -29.17 -16.44
N GLU A 61 52.17 -28.83 -15.25
CA GLU A 61 53.49 -28.20 -14.99
C GLU A 61 53.62 -26.71 -15.33
N ARG A 62 53.79 -25.81 -14.34
CA ARG A 62 55.06 -25.20 -13.79
C ARG A 62 54.83 -23.66 -13.84
N THR A 63 55.18 -22.79 -12.90
CA THR A 63 56.34 -22.66 -12.01
C THR A 63 56.10 -21.55 -10.95
N ALA A 64 56.77 -21.66 -9.78
CA ALA A 64 57.30 -20.60 -8.89
C ALA A 64 56.28 -19.70 -8.12
N GLU A 65 56.41 -19.35 -6.82
CA GLU A 65 57.48 -19.27 -5.80
C GLU A 65 56.82 -19.38 -4.40
N GLN A 66 57.35 -20.20 -3.47
CA GLN A 66 58.04 -19.81 -2.22
C GLN A 66 57.25 -18.83 -1.33
N ASP A 67 56.73 -19.24 -0.17
CA ASP A 67 57.53 -19.17 1.08
C ASP A 67 57.02 -20.06 2.24
N LEU A 68 57.87 -20.14 3.26
CA LEU A 68 58.17 -21.23 4.18
C LEU A 68 57.54 -21.10 5.60
N ALA A 69 57.34 -22.27 6.25
CA ALA A 69 57.25 -22.53 7.70
C ALA A 69 55.96 -22.09 8.44
N GLN A 70 55.40 -22.82 9.42
CA GLN A 70 55.95 -23.87 10.28
C GLN A 70 54.81 -24.67 10.92
N ALA A 71 55.04 -25.97 11.13
CA ALA A 71 54.15 -26.90 11.80
C ALA A 71 54.25 -26.81 13.32
N THR A 72 53.14 -27.10 14.02
CA THR A 72 53.16 -27.87 15.28
C THR A 72 51.85 -28.65 15.42
N ALA A 73 51.98 -29.98 15.36
CA ALA A 73 50.98 -30.95 15.81
C ALA A 73 51.25 -31.34 17.27
N SER A 74 50.22 -31.72 18.01
CA SER A 74 50.18 -32.59 19.22
C SER A 74 48.82 -32.36 19.91
N ALA A 75 48.12 -33.29 20.54
CA ALA A 75 48.16 -34.74 20.67
C ALA A 75 46.83 -35.13 21.36
N SER A 76 46.50 -36.41 21.31
CA SER A 76 45.25 -37.08 21.67
C SER A 76 45.12 -37.50 23.16
N VAL A 77 43.96 -38.13 23.48
CA VAL A 77 43.69 -39.17 24.54
C VAL A 77 42.92 -38.66 25.81
N PRO A 78 41.99 -39.41 26.47
CA PRO A 78 40.92 -40.32 26.02
C PRO A 78 39.57 -40.19 26.81
N THR A 79 38.58 -40.98 26.39
CA THR A 79 37.26 -41.28 26.98
C THR A 79 37.29 -42.09 28.31
N PRO A 80 36.18 -42.11 29.07
CA PRO A 80 35.73 -43.34 29.73
C PRO A 80 34.27 -43.73 29.40
N THR A 81 34.06 -45.04 29.31
CA THR A 81 32.83 -45.81 29.02
C THR A 81 32.08 -46.24 30.29
N TYR A 82 30.74 -46.44 30.24
CA TYR A 82 29.90 -47.50 30.90
C TYR A 82 28.38 -47.23 30.60
N PRO A 83 27.40 -48.15 30.82
CA PRO A 83 26.92 -49.17 29.87
C PRO A 83 25.40 -49.09 29.51
N LYS A 84 24.97 -49.98 28.61
CA LYS A 84 23.70 -50.07 27.85
C LYS A 84 22.43 -50.51 28.63
N GLY A 85 21.29 -50.03 28.14
CA GLY A 85 19.97 -50.71 28.09
C GLY A 85 18.82 -49.75 27.74
N PRO A 86 17.70 -50.19 27.11
CA PRO A 86 17.64 -50.64 25.71
C PRO A 86 16.57 -49.92 24.84
N ASP A 87 16.81 -50.00 23.53
CA ASP A 87 15.87 -50.05 22.39
C ASP A 87 14.84 -48.93 22.14
N THR A 88 15.23 -47.95 21.30
CA THR A 88 14.37 -47.36 20.26
C THR A 88 15.08 -47.40 18.89
N PRO A 89 14.39 -47.67 17.76
CA PRO A 89 15.02 -47.88 16.44
C PRO A 89 15.56 -46.58 15.77
N PRO A 90 16.43 -46.70 14.74
CA PRO A 90 17.46 -45.74 14.32
C PRO A 90 16.92 -44.54 13.52
N GLU A 91 17.50 -43.33 13.64
CA GLU A 91 18.60 -42.78 12.79
C GLU A 91 18.24 -42.72 11.28
N SER A 92 18.53 -41.68 10.50
CA SER A 92 19.53 -40.63 10.65
C SER A 92 19.41 -39.60 9.50
N VAL A 93 20.01 -38.44 9.77
CA VAL A 93 20.71 -37.50 8.87
C VAL A 93 19.97 -36.71 7.77
N SER A 94 20.16 -35.39 7.91
CA SER A 94 20.37 -34.41 6.85
C SER A 94 21.11 -34.98 5.65
N SER A 95 20.53 -34.83 4.46
CA SER A 95 21.25 -34.86 3.19
C SER A 95 20.72 -33.78 2.26
N SER A 96 21.62 -32.85 1.96
CA SER A 96 21.62 -31.87 0.89
C SER A 96 20.94 -32.30 -0.41
N PHE A 97 20.27 -31.33 -1.03
CA PHE A 97 20.04 -31.12 -2.46
C PHE A 97 20.02 -32.37 -3.36
N SER A 98 18.81 -32.78 -3.76
CA SER A 98 18.39 -32.75 -5.18
C SER A 98 16.93 -33.23 -5.27
N SER A 99 16.02 -32.29 -5.50
CA SER A 99 14.70 -32.58 -6.08
C SER A 99 14.22 -31.34 -6.82
N SER A 100 15.04 -30.91 -7.79
CA SER A 100 14.56 -30.11 -8.91
C SER A 100 13.73 -31.06 -9.79
N LEU A 101 12.54 -30.62 -10.21
CA LEU A 101 11.58 -31.25 -11.15
C LEU A 101 10.22 -31.70 -10.58
N ALA A 102 9.88 -31.44 -9.31
CA ALA A 102 8.51 -31.66 -8.80
C ALA A 102 7.81 -30.38 -8.28
N TYR A 103 8.44 -29.21 -8.42
CA TYR A 103 7.95 -27.94 -7.86
C TYR A 103 7.15 -27.05 -8.84
N ASP A 104 7.04 -27.41 -10.13
CA ASP A 104 6.72 -26.41 -11.17
C ASP A 104 5.29 -26.42 -11.75
N GLU A 105 4.34 -27.22 -11.27
CA GLU A 105 2.94 -27.12 -11.75
C GLU A 105 1.92 -26.87 -10.62
N ASP A 106 2.04 -27.52 -9.46
CA ASP A 106 1.06 -27.37 -8.38
C ASP A 106 1.20 -26.08 -7.56
N TYR A 107 2.40 -25.51 -7.45
CA TYR A 107 2.61 -24.23 -6.73
C TYR A 107 2.10 -23.01 -7.51
N PHE A 108 2.23 -23.00 -8.84
CA PHE A 108 1.69 -21.93 -9.69
C PHE A 108 0.15 -21.90 -9.70
N ALA A 109 -0.47 -23.07 -9.52
CA ALA A 109 -1.93 -23.19 -9.46
C ALA A 109 -2.52 -22.60 -8.16
N GLN A 110 -1.79 -22.63 -7.04
CA GLN A 110 -2.25 -22.11 -5.75
C GLN A 110 -2.18 -20.58 -5.66
N ASP A 111 -1.15 -19.99 -6.25
CA ASP A 111 -0.86 -18.54 -6.19
C ASP A 111 -1.39 -17.77 -7.42
N GLY A 112 -2.32 -18.38 -8.18
CA GLY A 112 -2.99 -17.74 -9.30
C GLY A 112 -2.07 -17.31 -10.46
N GLY A 113 -0.86 -17.87 -10.56
CA GLY A 113 0.13 -17.54 -11.60
C GLY A 113 0.89 -16.22 -11.38
N TRP A 114 0.83 -15.62 -10.20
CA TRP A 114 1.55 -14.38 -9.91
C TRP A 114 3.04 -14.62 -9.61
N PRO A 115 3.94 -13.64 -9.90
CA PRO A 115 5.32 -13.73 -9.46
C PRO A 115 5.41 -13.82 -7.92
N PRO A 116 6.12 -14.79 -7.33
CA PRO A 116 6.20 -14.94 -5.86
C PRO A 116 6.69 -13.67 -5.16
N ALA A 117 7.71 -13.00 -5.72
CA ALA A 117 8.23 -11.75 -5.18
C ALA A 117 7.21 -10.59 -5.17
N PHE A 118 6.23 -10.61 -6.07
CA PHE A 118 5.12 -9.65 -6.05
C PHE A 118 4.16 -9.96 -4.90
N LEU A 119 3.81 -11.23 -4.70
CA LEU A 119 2.92 -11.64 -3.61
C LEU A 119 3.54 -11.34 -2.24
N ASP A 120 4.82 -11.61 -2.07
CA ASP A 120 5.54 -11.29 -0.84
C ASP A 120 5.58 -9.78 -0.59
N ASP A 121 5.76 -8.97 -1.65
CA ASP A 121 5.71 -7.51 -1.53
C ASP A 121 4.31 -7.02 -1.16
N PHE A 122 3.28 -7.55 -1.82
CA PHE A 122 1.88 -7.21 -1.56
C PHE A 122 1.49 -7.53 -0.11
N GLU A 123 1.77 -8.75 0.34
CA GLU A 123 1.48 -9.21 1.71
C GLU A 123 2.18 -8.37 2.78
N SER A 124 3.39 -7.89 2.47
CA SER A 124 4.16 -7.05 3.38
C SER A 124 3.53 -5.68 3.61
N LYS A 125 2.53 -5.25 2.84
CA LYS A 125 1.95 -3.91 3.04
C LYS A 125 1.02 -3.91 4.25
N PHE A 126 1.15 -2.84 5.06
CA PHE A 126 0.29 -2.64 6.22
C PHE A 126 -1.14 -2.40 5.75
N TRP A 127 -2.05 -3.24 6.24
CA TRP A 127 -3.46 -3.28 5.91
C TRP A 127 -4.30 -2.92 7.14
N MET A 128 -4.80 -1.68 7.18
CA MET A 128 -5.66 -1.24 8.27
C MET A 128 -7.12 -1.54 7.91
N THR A 129 -7.78 -2.32 8.75
CA THR A 129 -9.20 -2.67 8.57
C THR A 129 -10.07 -2.01 9.63
N TYR A 130 -11.39 -2.10 9.46
CA TYR A 130 -12.33 -1.78 10.52
C TYR A 130 -11.97 -2.48 11.83
N ARG A 131 -12.16 -1.76 12.93
CA ARG A 131 -12.02 -2.28 14.28
C ARG A 131 -13.31 -2.14 15.08
N SER A 132 -13.45 -2.98 16.08
CA SER A 132 -14.51 -2.92 17.10
C SER A 132 -13.88 -3.07 18.49
N GLU A 133 -14.63 -2.73 19.53
CA GLU A 133 -14.21 -2.90 20.92
C GLU A 133 -13.04 -1.98 21.33
N PHE A 134 -12.80 -0.91 20.58
CA PHE A 134 -11.89 0.15 21.03
C PHE A 134 -12.57 1.05 22.07
N GLN A 135 -11.74 1.77 22.84
CA GLN A 135 -12.20 2.76 23.82
C GLN A 135 -13.17 3.74 23.15
N ALA A 136 -14.33 3.96 23.79
CA ALA A 136 -15.41 4.73 23.19
C ALA A 136 -14.94 6.13 22.77
N ILE A 137 -15.11 6.44 21.49
CA ILE A 137 -14.85 7.77 20.93
C ILE A 137 -16.09 8.62 21.23
N ALA A 138 -15.90 9.71 21.96
CA ALA A 138 -16.97 10.63 22.31
C ALA A 138 -17.62 11.20 21.04
N LYS A 139 -18.95 11.39 21.09
CA LYS A 139 -19.66 12.10 20.01
C LYS A 139 -19.27 13.58 20.02
N SER A 140 -19.24 14.17 18.83
CA SER A 140 -19.14 15.62 18.72
C SER A 140 -20.35 16.28 19.39
N THR A 141 -20.09 17.36 20.11
CA THR A 141 -21.11 18.22 20.72
C THR A 141 -21.66 19.25 19.74
N ASP A 142 -21.10 19.35 18.53
CA ASP A 142 -21.56 20.27 17.48
C ASP A 142 -22.92 19.82 16.92
N PRO A 143 -23.95 20.69 16.94
CA PRO A 143 -25.27 20.40 16.34
C PRO A 143 -25.20 19.95 14.88
N ARG A 144 -24.20 20.41 14.12
CA ARG A 144 -24.00 20.06 12.70
C ARG A 144 -23.33 18.71 12.48
N ALA A 145 -22.77 18.08 13.51
CA ALA A 145 -22.07 16.79 13.37
C ALA A 145 -23.02 15.64 13.01
N SER A 146 -24.31 15.73 13.35
CA SER A 146 -25.27 14.68 13.02
C SER A 146 -25.60 14.61 11.52
N SER A 147 -25.52 15.72 10.79
CA SER A 147 -25.83 15.80 9.36
C SER A 147 -24.67 15.34 8.47
N THR A 148 -23.43 15.35 8.97
CA THR A 148 -22.25 14.85 8.23
C THR A 148 -22.14 13.33 8.26
N LEU A 149 -22.79 12.67 9.22
CA LEU A 149 -22.86 11.20 9.28
C LEU A 149 -23.73 10.65 8.14
N SER A 150 -23.34 9.49 7.61
CA SER A 150 -24.17 8.74 6.66
C SER A 150 -25.51 8.36 7.30
N PHE A 151 -26.57 8.23 6.51
CA PHE A 151 -27.91 7.89 7.01
C PHE A 151 -27.91 6.63 7.89
N SER A 152 -27.22 5.58 7.44
CA SER A 152 -27.07 4.34 8.22
C SER A 152 -26.36 4.59 9.55
N MET A 153 -25.35 5.47 9.58
CA MET A 153 -24.64 5.80 10.80
C MET A 153 -25.47 6.68 11.75
N ARG A 154 -26.32 7.58 11.22
CA ARG A 154 -27.28 8.34 12.05
C ARG A 154 -28.23 7.41 12.79
N ILE A 155 -28.78 6.41 12.10
CA ILE A 155 -29.66 5.41 12.72
C ILE A 155 -28.91 4.61 13.78
N LYS A 156 -27.72 4.09 13.46
CA LYS A 156 -26.92 3.31 14.42
C LYS A 156 -26.51 4.13 15.65
N SER A 157 -26.13 5.40 15.43
CA SER A 157 -25.76 6.35 16.48
C SER A 157 -26.90 6.65 17.46
N GLN A 158 -28.15 6.67 16.99
CA GLN A 158 -29.32 6.91 17.83
C GLN A 158 -29.79 5.65 18.58
N LEU A 159 -29.65 4.47 17.97
CA LEU A 159 -30.22 3.23 18.51
C LEU A 159 -29.24 2.41 19.37
N VAL A 160 -27.94 2.42 19.06
CA VAL A 160 -26.96 1.50 19.66
C VAL A 160 -25.85 2.26 20.37
N ASP A 161 -25.28 3.26 19.70
CA ASP A 161 -24.06 3.93 20.17
C ASP A 161 -24.39 5.18 21.02
N GLN A 162 -25.34 5.12 21.96
CA GLN A 162 -25.80 6.32 22.69
C GLN A 162 -24.67 7.05 23.43
N ASN A 163 -23.66 6.32 23.93
CA ASN A 163 -22.55 6.84 24.72
C ASN A 163 -21.23 7.08 23.93
N GLY A 164 -21.25 6.99 22.60
CA GLY A 164 -20.05 7.12 21.76
C GLY A 164 -19.82 5.90 20.86
N PHE A 165 -18.83 6.00 19.97
CA PHE A 165 -18.54 4.94 19.01
C PHE A 165 -17.47 3.98 19.55
N THR A 166 -17.76 2.68 19.53
CA THR A 166 -16.80 1.60 19.88
C THR A 166 -16.42 0.75 18.67
N SER A 167 -16.93 1.10 17.48
CA SER A 167 -16.55 0.49 16.21
C SER A 167 -16.64 1.49 15.07
N ASP A 168 -15.69 1.42 14.15
CA ASP A 168 -15.66 2.24 12.94
C ASP A 168 -16.31 1.56 11.70
N SER A 169 -16.88 0.37 11.91
CA SER A 169 -17.57 -0.39 10.87
C SER A 169 -18.73 0.41 10.26
N GLY A 170 -18.66 0.62 8.95
CA GLY A 170 -19.69 1.31 8.17
C GLY A 170 -19.49 2.82 7.99
N TRP A 171 -18.45 3.41 8.60
CA TRP A 171 -18.12 4.84 8.41
C TRP A 171 -16.62 5.14 8.32
N GLY A 172 -15.76 4.27 8.87
CA GLY A 172 -14.32 4.51 8.95
C GLY A 172 -13.49 4.18 7.72
N CYS A 173 -14.08 3.75 6.58
CA CYS A 173 -13.29 3.15 5.50
C CYS A 173 -12.21 4.11 4.95
N MET A 174 -12.55 5.39 4.79
CA MET A 174 -11.59 6.40 4.33
C MET A 174 -10.47 6.62 5.35
N ILE A 175 -10.80 6.60 6.65
CA ILE A 175 -9.81 6.72 7.73
C ILE A 175 -8.84 5.53 7.66
N ARG A 176 -9.36 4.31 7.47
CA ARG A 176 -8.54 3.09 7.36
C ARG A 176 -7.66 3.06 6.11
N SER A 177 -8.17 3.50 4.96
CA SER A 177 -7.36 3.66 3.75
C SER A 177 -6.24 4.70 3.94
N GLY A 178 -6.54 5.84 4.57
CA GLY A 178 -5.55 6.85 4.91
C GLY A 178 -4.50 6.36 5.92
N GLN A 179 -4.93 5.63 6.96
CA GLN A 179 -4.02 4.98 7.92
C GLN A 179 -3.11 3.95 7.22
N SER A 180 -3.62 3.19 6.26
CA SER A 180 -2.81 2.25 5.47
C SER A 180 -1.77 2.98 4.64
N LEU A 181 -2.16 4.07 3.95
CA LEU A 181 -1.22 4.92 3.20
C LEU A 181 -0.11 5.46 4.09
N LEU A 182 -0.47 6.04 5.24
CA LEU A 182 0.48 6.61 6.19
C LEU A 182 1.40 5.54 6.80
N ALA A 183 0.85 4.40 7.22
CA ALA A 183 1.62 3.29 7.77
C ALA A 183 2.66 2.77 6.78
N ASN A 184 2.30 2.64 5.50
CA ASN A 184 3.24 2.21 4.46
C ASN A 184 4.28 3.29 4.12
N ALA A 185 3.95 4.58 4.21
CA ALA A 185 4.95 5.65 4.12
C ALA A 185 5.96 5.59 5.28
N MET A 186 5.48 5.36 6.51
CA MET A 186 6.35 5.17 7.68
C MET A 186 7.20 3.90 7.55
N ALA A 187 6.63 2.79 7.07
CA ALA A 187 7.37 1.56 6.80
C ALA A 187 8.48 1.79 5.76
N ALA A 188 8.21 2.55 4.70
CA ALA A 188 9.20 2.87 3.69
C ALA A 188 10.39 3.67 4.24
N ILE A 189 10.17 4.53 5.25
CA ILE A 189 11.24 5.29 5.94
C ILE A 189 12.02 4.38 6.90
N ASN A 190 11.31 3.62 7.74
CA ASN A 190 11.93 2.94 8.88
C ASN A 190 12.48 1.55 8.53
N LEU A 191 11.83 0.83 7.62
CA LEU A 191 12.21 -0.52 7.20
C LEU A 191 12.84 -0.53 5.80
N GLY A 192 12.59 0.51 4.99
CA GLY A 192 13.01 0.57 3.59
C GLY A 192 12.02 -0.09 2.65
N ARG A 193 12.11 0.26 1.36
CA ARG A 193 11.20 -0.27 0.32
C ARG A 193 11.44 -1.76 0.01
N ASP A 194 12.66 -2.25 0.24
CA ASP A 194 13.06 -3.65 0.08
C ASP A 194 12.53 -4.59 1.15
N TRP A 195 12.11 -4.05 2.28
CA TRP A 195 11.62 -4.85 3.39
C TRP A 195 10.44 -5.72 3.01
N ARG A 196 10.44 -6.96 3.51
CA ARG A 196 9.34 -7.92 3.41
C ARG A 196 8.97 -8.44 4.79
N ARG A 197 7.70 -8.81 4.96
CA ARG A 197 7.15 -9.39 6.19
C ARG A 197 8.02 -10.55 6.68
N GLY A 198 8.21 -10.63 7.99
CA GLY A 198 9.09 -11.61 8.63
C GLY A 198 10.55 -11.20 8.67
N GLN A 199 10.97 -10.18 7.91
CA GLN A 199 12.24 -9.51 8.12
C GLN A 199 12.10 -8.51 9.29
N ASN A 200 13.10 -8.41 10.16
CA ASN A 200 13.13 -7.43 11.27
C ASN A 200 11.81 -7.33 12.06
N PRO A 201 11.31 -8.43 12.65
CA PRO A 201 9.99 -8.49 13.27
C PRO A 201 9.86 -7.60 14.52
N GLU A 202 10.98 -7.15 15.09
CA GLU A 202 10.98 -6.15 16.17
C GLU A 202 10.58 -4.75 15.66
N ASP A 203 11.10 -4.35 14.51
CA ASP A 203 10.82 -3.03 13.93
C ASP A 203 9.42 -2.96 13.30
N GLU A 204 8.94 -4.08 12.75
CA GLU A 204 7.54 -4.25 12.33
C GLU A 204 6.57 -4.02 13.51
N ARG A 205 6.82 -4.64 14.66
CA ARG A 205 6.02 -4.44 15.88
C ARG A 205 6.10 -3.01 16.40
N LYS A 206 7.27 -2.36 16.32
CA LYS A 206 7.42 -0.93 16.67
C LYS A 206 6.52 -0.05 15.81
N LEU A 207 6.49 -0.28 14.50
CA LEU A 207 5.62 0.44 13.56
C LEU A 207 4.14 0.21 13.86
N LEU A 208 3.75 -1.04 14.16
CA LEU A 208 2.39 -1.37 14.59
C LEU A 208 2.01 -0.57 15.85
N SER A 209 2.92 -0.50 16.82
CA SER A 209 2.72 0.29 18.03
C SER A 209 2.50 1.77 17.73
N TRP A 210 3.29 2.35 16.82
CA TRP A 210 3.14 3.76 16.43
C TRP A 210 1.82 4.03 15.70
N ALA A 211 1.35 3.09 14.88
CA ALA A 211 0.05 3.22 14.22
C ALA A 211 -1.14 3.21 15.20
N LEU A 212 -0.95 2.66 16.40
CA LEU A 212 -1.96 2.56 17.47
C LEU A 212 -1.83 3.66 18.53
N ALA A 213 -0.67 4.31 18.64
CA ALA A 213 -0.41 5.31 19.67
C ALA A 213 -0.70 6.74 19.18
N ASN A 214 -1.48 7.50 19.96
CA ASN A 214 -1.56 8.97 19.82
C ASN A 214 -0.31 9.70 20.37
N ALA A 215 0.73 8.97 20.78
CA ALA A 215 1.90 9.50 21.46
C ALA A 215 3.15 9.38 20.56
N GLN A 216 3.46 10.48 19.88
CA GLN A 216 4.70 10.65 19.13
C GLN A 216 5.83 11.02 20.08
N GLU A 217 6.95 10.30 20.01
CA GLU A 217 8.22 10.89 20.42
C GLU A 217 9.39 10.71 19.45
N GLN A 218 9.34 9.86 18.41
CA GLN A 218 10.62 9.45 17.80
C GLN A 218 10.87 9.63 16.30
N GLN A 219 9.93 9.97 15.41
CA GLN A 219 10.31 10.49 14.07
C GLN A 219 9.28 11.47 13.48
N PRO A 220 9.68 12.71 13.13
CA PRO A 220 8.80 13.63 12.43
C PRO A 220 8.80 13.28 10.93
N LEU A 221 7.93 12.36 10.51
CA LEU A 221 7.49 12.35 9.12
C LEU A 221 6.83 13.70 8.86
N ARG A 222 7.38 14.46 7.90
CA ARG A 222 6.79 15.72 7.49
C ARG A 222 5.76 15.47 6.41
N VAL A 223 4.72 16.30 6.36
CA VAL A 223 3.62 16.14 5.42
C VAL A 223 3.40 17.45 4.70
N TYR A 224 3.42 17.40 3.36
CA TYR A 224 2.99 18.47 2.48
C TYR A 224 1.67 18.05 1.83
N SER A 225 0.60 18.83 2.01
CA SER A 225 -0.73 18.54 1.47
C SER A 225 -1.18 19.67 0.55
N THR A 226 -1.70 19.34 -0.63
CA THR A 226 -2.09 20.32 -1.66
C THR A 226 -3.45 20.97 -1.43
N GLY A 227 -4.20 20.54 -0.40
CA GLY A 227 -5.56 21.02 -0.14
C GLY A 227 -6.54 20.55 -1.22
N ASP A 228 -7.21 21.49 -1.88
CA ASP A 228 -8.32 21.22 -2.81
C ASP A 228 -7.90 21.02 -4.28
N GLY A 229 -6.60 21.17 -4.59
CA GLY A 229 -6.07 21.11 -5.96
C GLY A 229 -4.95 20.10 -6.16
N PRO A 230 -4.67 19.71 -7.42
CA PRO A 230 -3.58 18.81 -7.76
C PRO A 230 -2.20 19.48 -7.83
N ASP A 231 -2.12 20.78 -7.54
CA ASP A 231 -0.93 21.58 -7.75
C ASP A 231 0.03 21.48 -6.56
N VAL A 232 1.30 21.23 -6.86
CA VAL A 232 2.40 21.13 -5.90
C VAL A 232 3.36 22.28 -6.14
N TYR A 233 3.62 23.07 -5.09
CA TYR A 233 4.50 24.23 -5.14
C TYR A 233 5.85 23.92 -4.50
N GLU A 234 6.92 24.07 -5.28
CA GLU A 234 8.29 23.72 -4.87
C GLU A 234 8.75 24.54 -3.67
N ASP A 235 8.48 25.84 -3.63
CA ASP A 235 8.81 26.71 -2.50
C ASP A 235 8.15 26.23 -1.19
N LYS A 236 6.84 25.95 -1.19
CA LYS A 236 6.10 25.43 -0.03
C LYS A 236 6.58 24.06 0.39
N PHE A 237 6.84 23.19 -0.58
CA PHE A 237 7.38 21.86 -0.31
C PHE A 237 8.76 21.97 0.36
N MET A 238 9.66 22.79 -0.17
CA MET A 238 11.02 22.97 0.35
C MET A 238 11.03 23.63 1.73
N GLU A 239 10.09 24.54 2.02
CA GLU A 239 9.90 25.09 3.37
C GLU A 239 9.60 24.01 4.41
N ILE A 240 8.84 22.98 4.03
CA ILE A 240 8.52 21.84 4.91
C ILE A 240 9.67 20.84 4.94
N ALA A 241 10.23 20.45 3.79
CA ALA A 241 11.25 19.42 3.71
C ALA A 241 12.62 19.90 4.24
N LYS A 242 12.95 21.17 4.02
CA LYS A 242 14.27 21.78 4.28
C LYS A 242 14.14 23.19 4.90
N PRO A 243 13.52 23.35 6.08
CA PRO A 243 13.19 24.64 6.71
C PRO A 243 14.43 25.46 7.08
N ASP A 244 15.55 24.79 7.38
CA ASP A 244 16.82 25.42 7.69
C ASP A 244 17.72 25.62 6.45
N GLY A 245 17.25 25.21 5.27
CA GLY A 245 18.02 25.27 4.01
C GLY A 245 19.21 24.30 3.94
N SER A 246 19.43 23.48 4.97
CA SER A 246 20.61 22.60 5.08
C SER A 246 20.27 21.12 5.05
N ARG A 247 19.38 20.63 5.92
CA ARG A 247 19.07 19.21 6.06
C ARG A 247 17.71 18.90 5.44
N PHE A 248 17.69 18.02 4.45
CA PHE A 248 16.45 17.48 3.92
C PHE A 248 15.84 16.47 4.90
N ASN A 249 14.54 16.57 5.12
CA ASN A 249 13.77 15.68 5.99
C ASN A 249 12.77 14.93 5.11
N PRO A 250 12.70 13.59 5.19
CA PRO A 250 11.72 12.82 4.43
C PRO A 250 10.31 13.38 4.59
N THR A 251 9.69 13.71 3.46
CA THR A 251 8.42 14.44 3.41
C THR A 251 7.43 13.70 2.54
N LEU A 252 6.28 13.38 3.11
CA LEU A 252 5.15 12.78 2.42
C LEU A 252 4.32 13.88 1.74
N ILE A 253 4.27 13.83 0.42
CA ILE A 253 3.36 14.65 -0.40
C ILE A 253 2.01 13.92 -0.48
N LEU A 254 0.94 14.64 -0.15
CA LEU A 254 -0.44 14.19 -0.26
C LEU A 254 -1.18 15.10 -1.24
N VAL A 255 -1.58 14.54 -2.38
CA VAL A 255 -2.31 15.27 -3.42
C VAL A 255 -3.76 14.86 -3.43
N GLY A 256 -4.63 15.74 -2.94
CA GLY A 256 -6.08 15.60 -3.07
C GLY A 256 -6.50 15.97 -4.49
N THR A 257 -7.24 15.10 -5.17
CA THR A 257 -7.66 15.37 -6.56
C THR A 257 -9.05 14.86 -6.86
N ARG A 258 -9.69 15.50 -7.85
CA ARG A 258 -10.96 15.07 -8.45
C ARG A 258 -10.85 15.02 -9.97
N LEU A 259 -10.80 13.81 -10.53
CA LEU A 259 -10.49 13.56 -11.96
C LEU A 259 -11.72 13.38 -12.86
N GLY A 260 -12.90 13.79 -12.37
CA GLY A 260 -14.17 13.75 -13.09
C GLY A 260 -15.37 14.00 -12.18
N ILE A 261 -16.55 13.99 -12.77
CA ILE A 261 -17.82 14.23 -12.05
C ILE A 261 -18.29 12.92 -11.39
N ASP A 262 -18.65 11.94 -12.22
CA ASP A 262 -19.14 10.62 -11.78
C ASP A 262 -18.10 9.51 -11.93
N LYS A 263 -17.22 9.64 -12.93
CA LYS A 263 -16.17 8.68 -13.28
C LYS A 263 -14.91 9.44 -13.66
N ILE A 264 -13.76 8.78 -13.51
CA ILE A 264 -12.48 9.34 -13.98
C ILE A 264 -12.53 9.52 -15.50
N THR A 265 -12.19 10.72 -15.94
CA THR A 265 -12.07 11.03 -17.37
C THR A 265 -10.95 10.18 -17.99
N PRO A 266 -11.18 9.44 -19.10
CA PRO A 266 -10.21 8.48 -19.64
C PRO A 266 -8.80 9.02 -19.91
N VAL A 267 -8.68 10.32 -20.19
CA VAL A 267 -7.39 10.99 -20.43
C VAL A 267 -6.43 10.94 -19.23
N TYR A 268 -6.94 10.69 -18.02
CA TYR A 268 -6.16 10.62 -16.78
C TYR A 268 -5.79 9.19 -16.37
N TRP A 269 -6.31 8.15 -17.04
CA TRP A 269 -6.10 6.76 -16.61
C TRP A 269 -4.62 6.38 -16.59
N GLU A 270 -3.89 6.70 -17.66
CA GLU A 270 -2.47 6.41 -17.78
C GLU A 270 -1.63 7.15 -16.73
N ALA A 271 -1.93 8.43 -16.48
CA ALA A 271 -1.25 9.21 -15.45
C ALA A 271 -1.48 8.65 -14.04
N LEU A 272 -2.69 8.14 -13.76
CA LEU A 272 -3.01 7.52 -12.49
C LEU A 272 -2.31 6.16 -12.30
N ILE A 273 -2.26 5.34 -13.34
CA ILE A 273 -1.52 4.08 -13.33
C ILE A 273 -0.02 4.37 -13.14
N ALA A 274 0.52 5.35 -13.86
CA ALA A 274 1.91 5.77 -13.74
C ALA A 274 2.26 6.26 -12.32
N ALA A 275 1.33 6.93 -11.63
CA ALA A 275 1.53 7.36 -10.23
C ALA A 275 1.83 6.19 -9.27
N LEU A 276 1.29 4.99 -9.53
CA LEU A 276 1.61 3.77 -8.75
C LEU A 276 2.93 3.11 -9.17
N GLN A 277 3.45 3.44 -10.35
CA GLN A 277 4.69 2.92 -10.91
C GLN A 277 5.91 3.78 -10.55
N MET A 278 5.71 4.98 -10.00
CA MET A 278 6.80 5.83 -9.53
C MET A 278 7.48 5.24 -8.28
N PRO A 279 8.83 5.25 -8.18
CA PRO A 279 9.55 4.79 -6.99
C PRO A 279 9.11 5.46 -5.68
N GLN A 280 8.67 6.71 -5.78
CA GLN A 280 8.20 7.54 -4.66
C GLN A 280 6.78 7.19 -4.21
N SER A 281 6.04 6.39 -4.98
CA SER A 281 4.63 6.11 -4.70
C SER A 281 4.44 5.44 -3.34
N VAL A 282 3.55 5.99 -2.53
CA VAL A 282 3.01 5.31 -1.34
C VAL A 282 1.55 4.92 -1.53
N GLY A 283 1.06 4.92 -2.77
CA GLY A 283 -0.26 4.45 -3.13
C GLY A 283 -1.33 5.54 -3.17
N ILE A 284 -2.57 5.10 -3.34
CA ILE A 284 -3.75 5.97 -3.48
C ILE A 284 -4.78 5.55 -2.43
N ALA A 285 -5.22 6.47 -1.59
CA ALA A 285 -6.43 6.30 -0.79
C ALA A 285 -7.62 6.86 -1.58
N GLY A 286 -8.51 5.99 -2.01
CA GLY A 286 -9.65 6.34 -2.87
C GLY A 286 -10.69 5.26 -2.75
N GLY A 287 -11.40 4.91 -3.83
CA GLY A 287 -12.24 3.71 -3.82
C GLY A 287 -13.34 3.71 -4.86
N ARG A 288 -14.46 3.10 -4.51
CA ARG A 288 -15.72 3.17 -5.27
C ARG A 288 -16.63 4.21 -4.60
N PRO A 289 -17.68 4.69 -5.26
CA PRO A 289 -18.69 5.50 -4.59
C PRO A 289 -19.19 4.85 -3.29
N ALA A 290 -19.04 5.59 -2.18
CA ALA A 290 -19.37 5.18 -0.81
C ALA A 290 -18.56 4.01 -0.21
N SER A 291 -17.38 3.68 -0.77
CA SER A 291 -16.53 2.59 -0.25
C SER A 291 -15.05 2.85 -0.57
N SER A 292 -14.23 3.06 0.46
CA SER A 292 -12.81 3.38 0.29
C SER A 292 -11.91 2.16 0.30
N HIS A 293 -10.84 2.19 -0.49
CA HIS A 293 -9.78 1.19 -0.58
C HIS A 293 -8.41 1.88 -0.66
N TYR A 294 -7.35 1.14 -0.35
CA TYR A 294 -5.97 1.61 -0.49
C TYR A 294 -5.29 0.89 -1.66
N PHE A 295 -5.07 1.61 -2.76
CA PHE A 295 -4.48 1.07 -3.98
C PHE A 295 -2.95 1.13 -3.91
N ILE A 296 -2.33 -0.02 -4.15
CA ILE A 296 -0.87 -0.21 -3.97
C ILE A 296 -0.18 -0.79 -5.20
N GLY A 297 -0.92 -1.16 -6.24
CA GLY A 297 -0.34 -1.81 -7.40
C GLY A 297 -1.17 -1.69 -8.66
N ALA A 298 -0.58 -2.04 -9.79
CA ALA A 298 -1.23 -2.00 -11.09
C ALA A 298 -0.70 -3.08 -12.04
N GLN A 299 -1.57 -3.61 -12.89
CA GLN A 299 -1.20 -4.43 -14.05
C GLN A 299 -2.15 -4.07 -15.21
N GLY A 300 -1.60 -3.52 -16.30
CA GLY A 300 -2.43 -2.92 -17.35
C GLY A 300 -3.38 -1.87 -16.78
N SER A 301 -4.68 -1.96 -17.10
CA SER A 301 -5.71 -1.04 -16.60
C SER A 301 -6.37 -1.47 -15.28
N TYR A 302 -5.84 -2.47 -14.60
CA TYR A 302 -6.34 -2.95 -13.31
C TYR A 302 -5.46 -2.48 -12.16
N LEU A 303 -6.10 -2.01 -11.09
CA LEU A 303 -5.45 -1.52 -9.87
C LEU A 303 -5.68 -2.53 -8.74
N PHE A 304 -4.60 -2.89 -8.04
CA PHE A 304 -4.62 -3.77 -6.88
C PHE A 304 -4.76 -2.96 -5.60
N TYR A 305 -5.56 -3.46 -4.65
CA TYR A 305 -5.89 -2.72 -3.44
C TYR A 305 -6.03 -3.59 -2.20
N LEU A 306 -5.83 -2.94 -1.04
CA LEU A 306 -6.17 -3.45 0.27
C LEU A 306 -7.56 -2.95 0.68
N ASP A 307 -8.40 -3.87 1.14
CA ASP A 307 -9.82 -3.65 1.42
C ASP A 307 -10.08 -3.49 2.94
N PRO A 308 -10.43 -2.31 3.45
CA PRO A 308 -10.60 -2.11 4.89
C PRO A 308 -11.89 -2.71 5.47
N HIS A 309 -12.80 -3.25 4.64
CA HIS A 309 -14.18 -3.58 5.05
C HIS A 309 -14.33 -4.88 5.86
N HIS A 310 -13.27 -5.31 6.53
CA HIS A 310 -13.30 -6.46 7.44
C HIS A 310 -13.18 -5.99 8.89
N THR A 311 -14.22 -6.18 9.69
CA THR A 311 -14.20 -5.79 11.10
C THR A 311 -13.43 -6.79 11.95
N ARG A 312 -12.42 -6.30 12.67
CA ARG A 312 -11.61 -7.09 13.62
C ARG A 312 -11.66 -6.47 15.03
N PRO A 313 -11.38 -7.22 16.10
CA PRO A 313 -11.19 -6.62 17.42
C PRO A 313 -10.07 -5.58 17.42
N ALA A 314 -10.20 -4.56 18.26
CA ALA A 314 -9.18 -3.52 18.43
C ALA A 314 -7.89 -4.14 18.95
N LEU A 315 -6.76 -3.68 18.38
CA LEU A 315 -5.45 -4.03 18.93
C LEU A 315 -5.18 -3.13 20.15
N PRO A 316 -4.90 -3.71 21.33
CA PRO A 316 -4.52 -2.92 22.49
C PRO A 316 -3.18 -2.22 22.22
N PHE A 317 -3.06 -0.98 22.69
CA PHE A 317 -1.77 -0.31 22.66
C PHE A 317 -0.84 -0.91 23.72
N HIS A 318 0.36 -1.28 23.31
CA HIS A 318 1.44 -1.71 24.20
C HIS A 318 2.61 -0.72 24.13
N THR A 319 3.06 -0.24 25.28
CA THR A 319 4.29 0.59 25.36
C THR A 319 5.52 -0.19 24.94
N ASP A 320 5.56 -1.49 25.27
CA ASP A 320 6.58 -2.42 24.78
C ASP A 320 6.05 -3.17 23.55
N PRO A 321 6.62 -2.94 22.35
CA PRO A 321 6.19 -3.60 21.13
C PRO A 321 6.35 -5.13 21.14
N SER A 322 7.22 -5.69 22.00
CA SER A 322 7.42 -7.14 22.08
C SER A 322 6.18 -7.90 22.56
N HIS A 323 5.20 -7.21 23.17
CA HIS A 323 3.94 -7.80 23.61
C HIS A 323 2.97 -8.12 22.46
N TYR A 324 3.17 -7.57 21.25
CA TYR A 324 2.36 -7.97 20.10
C TYR A 324 2.71 -9.40 19.66
N SER A 325 1.72 -10.28 19.70
CA SER A 325 1.85 -11.65 19.21
C SER A 325 1.92 -11.69 17.68
N GLU A 326 2.36 -12.81 17.11
CA GLU A 326 2.28 -13.03 15.65
C GLU A 326 0.83 -12.93 15.14
N ALA A 327 -0.14 -13.41 15.93
CA ALA A 327 -1.56 -13.31 15.58
C ALA A 327 -2.05 -11.86 15.51
N ASP A 328 -1.49 -10.95 16.33
CA ASP A 328 -1.79 -9.52 16.27
C ASP A 328 -1.25 -8.89 15.00
N VAL A 329 0.00 -9.22 14.65
CA VAL A 329 0.66 -8.78 13.40
C VAL A 329 -0.08 -9.31 12.18
N ASP A 330 -0.49 -10.58 12.17
CA ASP A 330 -1.29 -11.17 11.09
C ASP A 330 -2.59 -10.39 10.81
N THR A 331 -3.12 -9.67 11.81
CA THR A 331 -4.34 -8.87 11.59
C THR A 331 -4.16 -7.64 10.71
N VAL A 332 -2.91 -7.20 10.49
CA VAL A 332 -2.56 -6.02 9.69
C VAL A 332 -1.86 -6.37 8.37
N HIS A 333 -1.89 -7.64 7.96
CA HIS A 333 -1.35 -8.12 6.68
C HIS A 333 -2.37 -8.98 5.94
N THR A 334 -2.23 -9.07 4.62
CA THR A 334 -3.05 -9.97 3.80
C THR A 334 -2.34 -10.35 2.51
N ARG A 335 -2.34 -11.64 2.20
CA ARG A 335 -1.90 -12.17 0.91
C ARG A 335 -3.03 -12.21 -0.14
N ARG A 336 -4.29 -12.05 0.30
CA ARG A 336 -5.46 -12.07 -0.58
C ARG A 336 -5.46 -10.88 -1.54
N LEU A 337 -5.39 -11.19 -2.84
CA LEU A 337 -5.40 -10.17 -3.88
C LEU A 337 -6.83 -9.72 -4.21
N ARG A 338 -6.98 -8.41 -4.41
CA ARG A 338 -8.18 -7.80 -4.97
C ARG A 338 -7.77 -6.77 -6.02
N ARG A 339 -8.54 -6.69 -7.09
CA ARG A 339 -8.33 -5.71 -8.17
C ARG A 339 -9.64 -5.11 -8.64
N LEU A 340 -9.57 -3.92 -9.23
CA LEU A 340 -10.65 -3.33 -10.00
C LEU A 340 -10.11 -2.64 -11.24
N HIS A 341 -10.93 -2.46 -12.26
CA HIS A 341 -10.51 -1.69 -13.43
C HIS A 341 -10.50 -0.19 -13.08
N VAL A 342 -9.50 0.56 -13.54
CA VAL A 342 -9.39 2.03 -13.31
C VAL A 342 -10.66 2.83 -13.60
N ARG A 343 -11.54 2.37 -14.50
CA ARG A 343 -12.84 3.00 -14.83
C ARG A 343 -13.87 2.94 -13.69
N GLU A 344 -13.68 2.02 -12.75
CA GLU A 344 -14.56 1.82 -11.58
C GLU A 344 -14.09 2.60 -10.36
N LEU A 345 -12.91 3.21 -10.42
CA LEU A 345 -12.39 4.06 -9.38
C LEU A 345 -13.16 5.39 -9.36
N ASP A 346 -13.53 5.82 -8.16
CA ASP A 346 -14.16 7.10 -7.88
C ASP A 346 -13.22 8.25 -8.30
N PRO A 347 -13.73 9.32 -8.91
CA PRO A 347 -12.88 10.43 -9.33
C PRO A 347 -12.21 11.17 -8.17
N SER A 348 -12.72 11.07 -6.94
CA SER A 348 -12.16 11.71 -5.74
C SER A 348 -11.20 10.77 -5.02
N MET A 349 -9.94 11.20 -4.87
CA MET A 349 -8.89 10.40 -4.23
C MET A 349 -7.77 11.24 -3.65
N LEU A 350 -6.96 10.60 -2.80
CA LEU A 350 -5.73 11.12 -2.24
C LEU A 350 -4.56 10.28 -2.76
N VAL A 351 -3.64 10.89 -3.51
CA VAL A 351 -2.44 10.23 -4.04
C VAL A 351 -1.24 10.61 -3.18
N GLY A 352 -0.46 9.63 -2.74
CA GLY A 352 0.68 9.86 -1.85
C GLY A 352 2.03 9.57 -2.51
N PHE A 353 3.02 10.43 -2.24
CA PHE A 353 4.42 10.23 -2.62
C PHE A 353 5.37 10.55 -1.47
N LEU A 354 6.29 9.65 -1.17
CA LEU A 354 7.35 9.89 -0.19
C LEU A 354 8.60 10.40 -0.90
N ILE A 355 9.04 11.60 -0.54
CA ILE A 355 10.28 12.19 -1.04
C ILE A 355 11.33 12.13 0.07
N ARG A 356 12.45 11.47 -0.19
CA ARG A 356 13.51 11.20 0.80
C ARG A 356 14.61 12.26 0.82
N ASP A 357 14.92 12.81 -0.34
CA ASP A 357 16.00 13.77 -0.56
C ASP A 357 15.73 14.63 -1.82
N GLU A 358 16.68 15.51 -2.17
CA GLU A 358 16.56 16.43 -3.30
C GLU A 358 16.64 15.72 -4.66
N ASP A 359 17.38 14.61 -4.76
CA ASP A 359 17.46 13.83 -5.99
C ASP A 359 16.13 13.11 -6.24
N ASP A 360 15.53 12.57 -5.19
CA ASP A 360 14.21 11.95 -5.20
C ASP A 360 13.11 12.96 -5.59
N TRP A 361 13.22 14.20 -5.09
CA TRP A 361 12.35 15.32 -5.52
C TRP A 361 12.50 15.62 -7.02
N ALA A 362 13.73 15.76 -7.50
CA ALA A 362 14.02 16.06 -8.89
C ALA A 362 13.52 14.95 -9.84
N GLU A 363 13.72 13.69 -9.44
CA GLU A 363 13.19 12.54 -10.17
C GLU A 363 11.66 12.53 -10.19
N TRP A 364 11.01 12.68 -9.04
CA TRP A 364 9.56 12.72 -8.95
C TRP A 364 8.96 13.85 -9.81
N ARG A 365 9.52 15.06 -9.70
CA ARG A 365 9.12 16.23 -10.50
C ARG A 365 9.25 15.98 -12.00
N ARG A 366 10.31 15.27 -12.43
CA ARG A 366 10.50 14.87 -13.83
C ARG A 366 9.44 13.85 -14.25
N ASN A 367 9.17 12.82 -13.44
CA ASN A 367 8.23 11.75 -13.75
C ASN A 367 6.79 12.24 -13.81
N VAL A 368 6.38 13.16 -12.93
CA VAL A 368 5.03 13.76 -12.93
C VAL A 368 4.78 14.59 -14.19
N LYS A 369 5.81 15.28 -14.71
CA LYS A 369 5.69 16.07 -15.95
C LYS A 369 5.61 15.20 -17.20
N HIS A 370 6.25 14.03 -17.21
CA HIS A 370 6.37 13.15 -18.37
C HIS A 370 5.52 11.89 -18.24
N VAL A 371 4.21 12.07 -18.16
CA VAL A 371 3.25 10.96 -18.21
C VAL A 371 2.63 10.83 -19.59
N GLN A 372 2.31 9.61 -19.99
CA GLN A 372 1.47 9.39 -21.17
C GLN A 372 0.04 9.90 -20.85
N GLY A 373 -0.54 10.69 -21.75
CA GLY A 373 -1.86 11.31 -21.53
C GLY A 373 -1.78 12.68 -20.85
N LYS A 374 -2.83 13.05 -20.09
CA LYS A 374 -2.88 14.33 -19.38
C LYS A 374 -2.39 14.16 -17.94
N ALA A 375 -1.45 15.01 -17.53
CA ALA A 375 -0.94 15.03 -16.16
C ALA A 375 -2.08 15.24 -15.14
N VAL A 376 -2.01 14.47 -14.06
CA VAL A 376 -2.94 14.54 -12.92
C VAL A 376 -2.43 15.51 -11.85
N ILE A 377 -1.12 15.73 -11.80
CA ILE A 377 -0.42 16.56 -10.82
C ILE A 377 0.40 17.59 -11.59
N HIS A 378 0.37 18.85 -11.15
CA HIS A 378 1.17 19.90 -11.74
C HIS A 378 2.16 20.42 -10.71
N VAL A 379 3.41 20.62 -11.12
CA VAL A 379 4.46 21.15 -10.23
C VAL A 379 4.88 22.52 -10.73
N ALA A 380 4.71 23.53 -9.89
CA ALA A 380 5.12 24.91 -10.14
C ALA A 380 6.18 25.35 -9.12
N ASP A 381 7.00 26.33 -9.51
CA ASP A 381 8.13 26.75 -8.68
C ASP A 381 7.69 27.57 -7.46
N ARG A 382 6.56 28.29 -7.58
CA ARG A 382 6.02 29.16 -6.53
C ARG A 382 4.51 29.13 -6.49
N ASP A 383 3.98 29.23 -5.28
CA ASP A 383 2.56 29.47 -5.03
C ASP A 383 2.15 30.86 -5.55
N PRO A 384 1.12 30.96 -6.42
CA PRO A 384 0.66 32.25 -6.94
C PRO A 384 0.02 33.14 -5.86
N VAL A 385 -0.36 32.61 -4.70
CA VAL A 385 -0.91 33.40 -3.59
C VAL A 385 0.23 33.89 -2.67
N PRO A 386 0.48 35.20 -2.56
CA PRO A 386 1.51 35.72 -1.67
C PRO A 386 1.21 35.37 -0.21
N ARG A 387 2.26 35.07 0.56
CA ARG A 387 2.19 34.87 2.01
C ARG A 387 1.58 36.10 2.69
N GLY A 388 0.34 35.99 3.14
CA GLY A 388 -0.38 37.01 3.93
C GLY A 388 -1.52 37.64 3.14
N GLY A 389 -2.74 37.15 3.37
CA GLY A 389 -3.95 37.71 2.78
C GLY A 389 -5.18 37.00 3.32
N GLU A 390 -5.61 37.39 4.53
CA GLU A 390 -7.01 37.29 4.97
C GLU A 390 -7.90 38.28 4.18
N ASP A 391 -7.71 38.36 2.86
CA ASP A 391 -8.59 39.11 1.98
C ASP A 391 -9.22 38.09 1.03
N GLU A 392 -10.14 37.29 1.58
CA GLU A 392 -11.31 36.88 0.80
C GLU A 392 -11.84 38.16 0.15
N ARG A 393 -11.78 38.25 -1.19
CA ARG A 393 -12.35 39.38 -1.92
C ARG A 393 -13.84 39.47 -1.58
N ASP A 394 -14.19 40.37 -0.68
CA ASP A 394 -15.55 40.76 -0.27
C ASP A 394 -16.27 41.54 -1.39
N GLY A 395 -16.17 41.07 -2.64
CA GLY A 395 -16.64 41.80 -3.82
C GLY A 395 -16.95 40.92 -5.04
N ALA A 396 -17.00 39.59 -4.90
CA ALA A 396 -17.37 38.68 -6.00
C ALA A 396 -18.78 38.08 -5.85
N ILE A 397 -19.66 38.74 -5.10
CA ILE A 397 -21.08 38.35 -4.95
C ILE A 397 -22.06 39.23 -5.73
N ASP A 398 -21.58 40.17 -6.54
CA ASP A 398 -22.45 41.13 -7.24
C ASP A 398 -22.10 41.19 -8.74
N GLU A 399 -22.35 40.10 -9.46
CA GLU A 399 -22.49 40.09 -10.93
C GLU A 399 -23.07 38.73 -11.38
N VAL A 400 -24.29 38.43 -10.94
CA VAL A 400 -25.14 37.42 -11.58
C VAL A 400 -26.47 38.09 -11.89
N GLU A 401 -26.53 38.79 -13.02
CA GLU A 401 -27.81 39.22 -13.58
C GLU A 401 -28.63 37.98 -13.94
N ILE A 402 -29.73 37.78 -13.21
CA ILE A 402 -30.73 36.78 -13.53
C ILE A 402 -31.46 37.30 -14.78
N LEU A 403 -31.04 36.84 -15.96
CA LEU A 403 -31.80 37.01 -17.19
C LEU A 403 -33.12 36.24 -17.01
N SER A 404 -34.19 36.97 -16.67
CA SER A 404 -35.55 36.45 -16.69
C SER A 404 -36.01 36.36 -18.15
N ASP A 405 -36.15 35.13 -18.66
CA ASP A 405 -36.88 34.86 -19.89
C ASP A 405 -38.38 35.09 -19.63
N ASP A 406 -38.86 36.30 -19.97
CA ASP A 406 -40.28 36.64 -20.05
C ASP A 406 -40.84 36.10 -21.38
N ASP A 407 -41.14 34.80 -21.41
CA ASP A 407 -41.95 34.21 -22.46
C ASP A 407 -43.43 34.56 -22.20
N GLY A 408 -43.86 35.66 -22.83
CA GLY A 408 -45.25 36.09 -22.86
C GLY A 408 -46.14 35.11 -23.63
N ASP A 409 -46.74 34.15 -22.92
CA ASP A 409 -47.90 33.43 -23.42
C ASP A 409 -49.20 34.12 -22.98
N THR A 410 -49.77 34.84 -23.94
CA THR A 410 -51.14 35.35 -23.88
C THR A 410 -52.09 34.20 -24.19
N VAL A 411 -52.80 33.71 -23.17
CA VAL A 411 -53.94 32.80 -23.36
C VAL A 411 -55.23 33.46 -22.88
N LEU A 412 -56.19 33.44 -23.79
CA LEU A 412 -57.50 34.10 -23.81
C LEU A 412 -58.53 33.48 -22.85
N ASN A 413 -59.45 34.36 -22.41
CA ASN A 413 -60.88 34.15 -22.12
C ASN A 413 -61.30 33.26 -20.92
N ALA A 414 -61.97 33.89 -19.93
CA ALA A 414 -63.44 33.94 -19.84
C ALA A 414 -63.90 34.93 -18.75
#